data_AF-S5Y0Q1-F1
#
_entry.id   AF-S5Y0Q1-F1
#
_cell.length_a   1.000
_cell.length_b   1.000
_cell.length_c   1.000
_cell.angle_alpha   90.00
_cell.angle_beta   90.00
_cell.angle_gamma   90.00
#
_symmetry.space_group_name_H-M   'P 1'
#
loop_
_entity.id
_entity.type
_entity.pdbx_description
1 polymer ?
#
loop_
_entity_poly.entity_id
_entity_poly.type
_entity_poly.pdbx_seq_one_letter_code
_entity_poly.pdbx_strand_id
1 'polypeptide(L)'
;MDLKRFTGPQAGSLKYDLLTAIAIAGLNGTPGFQTSMLRLVALVTARYNWKLDEVSIGQKELARMWAVDERTVKREIKRMIEAKILLQLRPGLRGRVAGYRLNQREIYSRSAPHWQEVGPDFLARMDGHAEPLKAEPPEKVVHVDFRPQAQSAPSTAWGRALARLAESDPELHRNWFASLDFQGFDAGLLMLSAPSGFIAQYVLNHHARRVQDAAALEFPGLRRIHIGA
;
A
#
# COMPACT_ATOMS: atom_id res chain seq x y z
N MET A 1 0.53 11.54 5.22
CA MET A 1 1.91 11.37 5.66
C MET A 1 2.54 10.39 4.71
N ASP A 2 3.64 10.78 4.07
CA ASP A 2 4.46 9.83 3.36
C ASP A 2 4.89 8.75 4.36
N LEU A 3 4.47 7.50 4.16
CA LEU A 3 5.07 6.37 4.85
C LEU A 3 6.59 6.51 4.70
N LYS A 4 7.28 6.75 5.82
CA LYS A 4 8.72 7.03 5.88
C LYS A 4 9.44 6.16 4.87
N ARG A 5 10.05 6.81 3.88
CA ARG A 5 10.78 6.13 2.82
C ARG A 5 11.76 5.15 3.44
N PHE A 6 11.63 3.86 3.14
CA PHE A 6 12.64 2.83 3.44
C PHE A 6 13.89 2.98 2.53
N THR A 7 14.23 4.23 2.21
CA THR A 7 15.36 4.68 1.41
C THR A 7 15.94 5.93 2.07
N GLY A 8 17.25 5.95 2.34
CA GLY A 8 17.92 7.04 3.07
C GLY A 8 18.69 6.55 4.31
N PRO A 9 19.35 7.43 5.07
CA PRO A 9 20.26 7.05 6.16
C PRO A 9 19.63 6.18 7.26
N GLN A 10 18.34 6.37 7.57
CA GLN A 10 17.60 5.61 8.60
C GLN A 10 16.88 4.36 8.05
N ALA A 11 16.98 4.11 6.74
CA ALA A 11 16.24 3.04 6.08
C ALA A 11 16.64 1.63 6.51
N GLY A 12 17.88 1.44 6.97
CA GLY A 12 18.35 0.14 7.45
C GLY A 12 17.54 -0.33 8.66
N SER A 13 17.46 0.53 9.69
CA SER A 13 16.72 0.24 10.91
C SER A 13 15.23 0.01 10.65
N LEU A 14 14.61 0.88 9.84
CA LEU A 14 13.18 0.78 9.49
C LEU A 14 12.81 -0.57 8.83
N LYS A 15 13.66 -1.08 7.93
CA LYS A 15 13.39 -2.37 7.25
C LYS A 15 13.40 -3.53 8.24
N TYR A 16 14.35 -3.53 9.16
CA TYR A 16 14.42 -4.56 10.20
C TYR A 16 13.26 -4.42 11.19
N ASP A 17 12.86 -3.20 11.53
CA ASP A 17 11.69 -2.99 12.39
C ASP A 17 10.40 -3.54 11.74
N LEU A 18 10.21 -3.31 10.43
CA LEU A 18 9.08 -3.87 9.68
C LEU A 18 9.14 -5.40 9.60
N LEU A 19 10.30 -5.99 9.36
CA LEU A 19 10.46 -7.45 9.34
C LEU A 19 10.17 -8.06 10.72
N THR A 20 10.63 -7.41 11.80
CA THR A 20 10.32 -7.78 13.18
C THR A 20 8.82 -7.69 13.45
N ALA A 21 8.15 -6.62 13.03
CA ALA A 21 6.71 -6.46 13.15
C ALA A 21 5.93 -7.58 12.43
N ILE A 22 6.34 -7.95 11.21
CA ILE A 22 5.75 -9.07 10.47
C ILE A 22 5.93 -10.39 11.25
N ALA A 23 7.16 -10.64 11.73
CA ALA A 23 7.47 -11.86 12.45
C ALA A 23 6.66 -11.99 13.75
N ILE A 24 6.58 -10.91 14.54
CA ILE A 24 5.88 -10.88 15.82
C ILE A 24 4.36 -11.00 15.65
N ALA A 25 3.78 -10.34 14.64
CA ALA A 25 2.39 -10.56 14.27
C ALA A 25 2.12 -12.04 13.91
N GLY A 26 3.07 -12.69 13.24
CA GLY A 26 3.01 -14.11 12.89
C GLY A 26 3.09 -15.03 14.11
N LEU A 27 4.07 -14.81 14.98
CA LEU A 27 4.33 -15.63 16.17
C LEU A 27 3.17 -15.60 17.17
N ASN A 28 2.46 -14.47 17.26
CA ASN A 28 1.27 -14.32 18.10
C ASN A 28 -0.05 -14.63 17.36
N GLY A 29 0.02 -15.22 16.16
CA GLY A 29 -1.13 -15.58 15.35
C GLY A 29 -1.50 -17.07 15.41
N THR A 30 -2.44 -17.46 14.55
CA THR A 30 -2.74 -18.89 14.34
C THR A 30 -1.57 -19.59 13.63
N PRO A 31 -1.42 -20.93 13.74
CA PRO A 31 -0.35 -21.66 13.03
C PRO A 31 -0.32 -21.39 11.52
N GLY A 32 -1.50 -21.25 10.91
CA GLY A 32 -1.63 -20.88 9.50
C GLY A 32 -1.13 -19.46 9.22
N PHE A 33 -1.46 -18.49 10.08
CA PHE A 33 -0.99 -17.11 9.94
C PHE A 33 0.52 -16.99 10.17
N GLN A 34 1.07 -17.68 11.17
CA GLN A 34 2.50 -17.77 11.43
C GLN A 34 3.26 -18.27 10.19
N THR A 35 2.75 -19.33 9.56
CA THR A 35 3.34 -19.86 8.31
C THR A 35 3.29 -18.82 7.19
N SER A 36 2.17 -18.11 7.04
CA SER A 36 2.05 -17.03 6.04
C SER A 36 3.02 -15.88 6.30
N MET A 37 3.22 -15.48 7.56
CA MET A 37 4.16 -14.41 7.92
C MET A 37 5.61 -14.84 7.72
N LEU A 38 5.98 -16.09 8.02
CA LEU A 38 7.31 -16.61 7.69
C LEU A 38 7.57 -16.56 6.17
N ARG A 39 6.59 -17.00 5.36
CA ARG A 39 6.66 -16.90 3.90
C ARG A 39 6.76 -15.45 3.42
N LEU A 40 6.06 -14.53 4.09
CA LEU A 40 6.13 -13.11 3.80
C LEU A 40 7.50 -12.51 4.13
N VAL A 41 8.09 -12.84 5.28
CA VAL A 41 9.47 -12.43 5.64
C VAL A 41 10.45 -12.90 4.56
N ALA A 42 10.37 -14.16 4.13
CA ALA A 42 11.21 -14.68 3.05
C ALA A 42 11.00 -13.93 1.71
N LEU A 43 9.75 -13.62 1.37
CA LEU A 43 9.42 -12.85 0.16
C LEU A 43 9.97 -11.42 0.23
N VAL A 44 9.78 -10.74 1.36
CA VAL A 44 10.17 -9.34 1.54
C VAL A 44 11.68 -9.20 1.49
N THR A 45 12.38 -10.04 2.26
CA THR A 45 13.84 -10.07 2.30
C THR A 45 14.47 -10.38 0.95
N ALA A 46 13.89 -11.28 0.16
CA ALA A 46 14.48 -11.69 -1.11
C ALA A 46 14.12 -10.82 -2.32
N ARG A 47 12.94 -10.17 -2.32
CA ARG A 47 12.34 -9.60 -3.55
C ARG A 47 11.61 -8.28 -3.39
N TYR A 48 11.45 -7.72 -2.19
CA TYR A 48 10.72 -6.46 -2.06
C TYR A 48 11.50 -5.30 -2.68
N ASN A 49 10.86 -4.57 -3.58
CA ASN A 49 11.43 -3.36 -4.15
C ASN A 49 11.06 -2.16 -3.27
N TRP A 50 11.95 -1.79 -2.35
CA TRP A 50 11.75 -0.66 -1.44
C TRP A 50 11.59 0.69 -2.13
N LYS A 51 12.14 0.86 -3.35
CA LYS A 51 12.00 2.10 -4.13
C LYS A 51 10.60 2.22 -4.73
N LEU A 52 10.07 1.13 -5.26
CA LEU A 52 8.73 1.09 -5.86
C LEU A 52 7.61 0.76 -4.85
N ASP A 53 8.00 0.37 -3.64
CA ASP A 53 7.11 -0.09 -2.57
C ASP A 53 6.15 -1.20 -3.07
N GLU A 54 6.75 -2.21 -3.71
CA GLU A 54 6.01 -3.36 -4.23
C GLU A 54 6.90 -4.59 -4.38
N VAL A 55 6.28 -5.76 -4.48
CA VAL A 55 6.88 -7.02 -4.94
C VAL A 55 6.12 -7.52 -6.17
N SER A 56 6.87 -7.96 -7.18
CA SER A 56 6.33 -8.53 -8.43
C SER A 56 7.04 -9.85 -8.70
N ILE A 57 6.30 -10.94 -8.63
CA ILE A 57 6.86 -12.29 -8.74
C ILE A 57 5.82 -13.29 -9.28
N GLY A 58 6.25 -14.26 -10.09
CA GLY A 58 5.37 -15.28 -10.63
C GLY A 58 5.01 -16.37 -9.62
N GLN A 59 3.85 -17.03 -9.80
CA GLN A 59 3.41 -18.12 -8.91
C GLN A 59 4.40 -19.29 -8.89
N LYS A 60 5.01 -19.63 -10.04
CA LYS A 60 6.05 -20.66 -10.15
C LYS A 60 7.33 -20.33 -9.38
N GLU A 61 7.67 -19.05 -9.26
CA GLU A 61 8.85 -18.60 -8.51
C GLU A 61 8.56 -18.57 -7.02
N LEU A 62 7.38 -18.09 -6.63
CA LEU A 62 6.90 -18.17 -5.25
C LEU A 62 6.82 -19.62 -4.76
N ALA A 63 6.30 -20.53 -5.58
CA ALA A 63 6.20 -21.96 -5.28
C ALA A 63 7.58 -22.55 -4.94
N ARG A 64 8.58 -22.27 -5.78
CA ARG A 64 9.97 -22.68 -5.54
C ARG A 64 10.56 -22.03 -4.29
N MET A 65 10.40 -20.72 -4.13
CA MET A 65 10.92 -19.97 -2.97
C MET A 65 10.35 -20.49 -1.64
N TRP A 66 9.07 -20.84 -1.62
CA TRP A 66 8.39 -21.32 -0.42
C TRP A 66 8.40 -22.84 -0.27
N ALA A 67 9.03 -23.57 -1.20
CA ALA A 67 9.05 -25.04 -1.25
C ALA A 67 7.63 -25.66 -1.18
N VAL A 68 6.70 -25.12 -1.97
CA VAL A 68 5.30 -25.58 -2.07
C VAL A 68 4.82 -25.61 -3.52
N ASP A 69 3.64 -26.18 -3.74
CA ASP A 69 2.97 -26.15 -5.04
C ASP A 69 2.30 -24.79 -5.34
N GLU A 70 1.98 -24.53 -6.61
CA GLU A 70 1.34 -23.29 -7.07
C GLU A 70 -0.09 -23.09 -6.48
N ARG A 71 -0.81 -24.17 -6.14
CA ARG A 71 -2.14 -24.07 -5.51
C ARG A 71 -2.01 -23.55 -4.08
N THR A 72 -0.98 -23.97 -3.36
CA THR A 72 -0.63 -23.47 -2.04
C THR A 72 -0.23 -22.00 -2.11
N VAL A 73 0.56 -21.58 -3.11
CA VAL A 73 0.86 -20.16 -3.34
C VAL A 73 -0.41 -19.32 -3.49
N LYS A 74 -1.35 -19.75 -4.34
CA LYS A 74 -2.63 -19.04 -4.54
C LYS A 74 -3.40 -18.89 -3.23
N ARG A 75 -3.44 -19.94 -2.41
CA ARG A 75 -4.11 -19.92 -1.10
C ARG A 75 -3.43 -18.98 -0.11
N GLU A 76 -2.10 -18.96 -0.07
CA GLU A 76 -1.34 -18.08 0.82
C GLU A 76 -1.49 -16.60 0.45
N ILE A 77 -1.37 -16.28 -0.84
CA ILE A 77 -1.58 -14.92 -1.35
C ILE A 77 -3.01 -14.46 -1.05
N LYS A 78 -4.01 -15.31 -1.32
CA LYS A 78 -5.41 -15.01 -0.98
C LYS A 78 -5.58 -14.72 0.51
N ARG A 79 -5.03 -15.56 1.38
CA ARG A 79 -5.09 -15.39 2.84
C ARG A 79 -4.46 -14.06 3.28
N MET A 80 -3.29 -13.71 2.74
CA MET A 80 -2.62 -12.45 3.08
C MET A 80 -3.37 -11.21 2.58
N ILE A 81 -4.07 -11.31 1.45
CA ILE A 81 -4.95 -10.23 0.95
C ILE A 81 -6.20 -10.11 1.82
N GLU A 82 -6.85 -11.23 2.17
CA GLU A 82 -8.04 -11.25 3.04
C GLU A 82 -7.72 -10.73 4.44
N ALA A 83 -6.54 -11.05 4.97
CA ALA A 83 -6.03 -10.51 6.22
C ALA A 83 -5.52 -9.05 6.11
N LYS A 84 -5.66 -8.43 4.94
CA LYS A 84 -5.19 -7.08 4.61
C LYS A 84 -3.70 -6.86 4.80
N ILE A 85 -2.88 -7.91 4.90
CA ILE A 85 -1.41 -7.81 5.01
C ILE A 85 -0.79 -7.40 3.67
N LEU A 86 -1.32 -7.94 2.57
CA LEU A 86 -0.92 -7.59 1.21
C LEU A 86 -2.04 -6.83 0.50
N LEU A 87 -1.67 -5.73 -0.14
CA LEU A 87 -2.53 -4.98 -1.05
C LEU A 87 -2.17 -5.36 -2.48
N GLN A 88 -3.15 -5.81 -3.26
CA GLN A 88 -2.94 -6.09 -4.68
C GLN A 88 -2.95 -4.77 -5.46
N LEU A 89 -1.81 -4.43 -6.07
CA LEU A 89 -1.68 -3.26 -6.93
C LEU A 89 -2.14 -3.56 -8.35
N ARG A 90 -1.79 -4.75 -8.85
CA ARG A 90 -2.17 -5.19 -10.20
C ARG A 90 -2.38 -6.70 -10.24
N PRO A 91 -3.39 -7.19 -11.00
CA PRO A 91 -3.64 -8.61 -11.16
C PRO A 91 -2.58 -9.25 -12.06
N GLY A 92 -2.30 -10.53 -11.83
CA GLY A 92 -1.50 -11.34 -12.75
C GLY A 92 -2.33 -11.74 -13.97
N LEU A 93 -1.78 -11.53 -15.16
CA LEU A 93 -2.40 -11.87 -16.45
C LEU A 93 -1.43 -12.69 -17.30
N ARG A 94 -1.86 -13.25 -18.43
CA ARG A 94 -0.97 -14.00 -19.33
C ARG A 94 0.21 -13.10 -19.75
N GLY A 95 1.42 -13.49 -19.36
CA GLY A 95 2.66 -12.74 -19.61
C GLY A 95 2.96 -11.57 -18.66
N ARG A 96 2.14 -11.32 -17.64
CA ARG A 96 2.39 -10.28 -16.61
C ARG A 96 2.22 -10.83 -15.20
N VAL A 97 3.21 -10.64 -14.35
CA VAL A 97 3.15 -11.04 -12.94
C VAL A 97 2.28 -10.07 -12.12
N ALA A 98 1.62 -10.60 -11.09
CA ALA A 98 0.89 -9.77 -10.15
C ALA A 98 1.86 -8.90 -9.32
N GLY A 99 1.39 -7.72 -8.94
CA GLY A 99 2.13 -6.78 -8.09
C GLY A 99 1.41 -6.59 -6.76
N TYR A 100 2.16 -6.67 -5.66
CA TYR A 100 1.65 -6.54 -4.30
C TYR A 100 2.45 -5.53 -3.49
N ARG A 101 1.81 -4.86 -2.54
CA ARG A 101 2.42 -3.97 -1.55
C ARG A 101 2.12 -4.45 -0.14
N LEU A 102 3.02 -4.19 0.80
CA LEU A 102 2.77 -4.41 2.23
C LEU A 102 1.79 -3.37 2.76
N ASN A 103 0.74 -3.81 3.45
CA ASN A 103 -0.06 -2.93 4.27
C ASN A 103 0.63 -2.74 5.63
N GLN A 104 1.56 -1.79 5.68
CA GLN A 104 2.35 -1.54 6.88
C GLN A 104 1.49 -1.15 8.07
N ARG A 105 0.40 -0.40 7.83
CA ARG A 105 -0.55 -0.02 8.87
C ARG A 105 -1.17 -1.25 9.53
N GLU A 106 -1.66 -2.21 8.74
CA GLU A 106 -2.24 -3.44 9.26
C GLU A 106 -1.19 -4.29 9.99
N ILE A 107 0.02 -4.39 9.44
CA ILE A 107 1.13 -5.12 10.07
C ILE A 107 1.48 -4.52 11.43
N TYR A 108 1.59 -3.19 11.53
CA TYR A 108 1.84 -2.51 12.79
C TYR A 108 0.66 -2.64 13.75
N SER A 109 -0.57 -2.49 13.28
CA SER A 109 -1.76 -2.67 14.12
C SER A 109 -1.84 -4.08 14.73
N ARG A 110 -1.45 -5.11 13.99
CA ARG A 110 -1.46 -6.50 14.47
C ARG A 110 -0.30 -6.85 15.39
N SER A 111 0.85 -6.20 15.22
CA SER A 111 2.04 -6.45 16.04
C SER A 111 2.11 -5.56 17.29
N ALA A 112 1.46 -4.40 17.29
CA ALA A 112 1.50 -3.42 18.38
C ALA A 112 1.24 -3.99 19.78
N PRO A 113 0.27 -4.90 20.00
CA PRO A 113 0.06 -5.49 21.32
C PRO A 113 1.26 -6.26 21.87
N HIS A 114 2.20 -6.65 21.01
CA HIS A 114 3.30 -7.57 21.32
C HIS A 114 4.68 -6.91 21.18
N TRP A 115 4.78 -5.60 20.92
CA TRP A 115 6.08 -4.94 20.77
C TRP A 115 6.93 -4.98 22.03
N GLN A 116 6.29 -4.94 23.20
CA GLN A 116 6.98 -5.07 24.49
C GLN A 116 7.69 -6.43 24.65
N GLU A 117 7.17 -7.49 24.02
CA GLU A 117 7.76 -8.84 24.05
C GLU A 117 9.09 -8.90 23.29
N VAL A 118 9.31 -8.01 22.32
CA VAL A 118 10.58 -7.89 21.59
C VAL A 118 11.64 -7.22 22.45
N GLY A 119 11.24 -6.20 23.21
CA GLY A 119 12.09 -5.47 24.13
C GLY A 119 11.81 -3.96 24.15
N PRO A 120 12.26 -3.27 25.21
CA PRO A 120 11.96 -1.85 25.43
C PRO A 120 12.51 -0.92 24.36
N ASP A 121 13.64 -1.27 23.74
CA ASP A 121 14.26 -0.50 22.65
C ASP A 121 13.44 -0.58 21.35
N PHE A 122 12.93 -1.78 21.00
CA PHE A 122 12.02 -1.93 19.87
C PHE A 122 10.72 -1.19 20.12
N LEU A 123 10.12 -1.34 21.31
CA LEU A 123 8.93 -0.59 21.70
C LEU A 123 9.18 0.93 21.57
N ALA A 124 10.28 1.46 22.09
CA ALA A 124 10.61 2.87 21.98
C ALA A 124 10.79 3.35 20.53
N ARG A 125 11.38 2.52 19.65
CA ARG A 125 11.44 2.84 18.22
C ARG A 125 10.07 2.83 17.57
N MET A 126 9.24 1.84 17.87
CA MET A 126 7.89 1.71 17.32
C MET A 126 6.93 2.78 17.85
N ASP A 127 7.09 3.17 19.12
CA ASP A 127 6.42 4.33 19.73
C ASP A 127 6.97 5.63 19.15
N GLY A 128 8.26 5.73 18.83
CA GLY A 128 8.84 6.82 18.03
C GLY A 128 8.41 6.82 16.56
N HIS A 129 7.95 5.67 16.05
CA HIS A 129 7.25 5.57 14.75
C HIS A 129 5.77 5.95 14.89
N ALA A 130 5.18 5.89 16.09
CA ALA A 130 3.88 6.45 16.43
C ALA A 130 3.94 7.95 16.82
N GLU A 131 5.08 8.41 17.35
CA GLU A 131 5.46 9.80 17.64
C GLU A 131 6.23 10.44 16.45
N PRO A 132 5.58 10.57 15.29
CA PRO A 132 5.61 11.82 14.55
C PRO A 132 4.23 12.50 14.54
N LEU A 133 3.30 12.08 15.41
CA LEU A 133 2.02 12.77 15.59
C LEU A 133 2.14 14.12 16.36
N LYS A 134 3.32 14.51 16.88
CA LYS A 134 3.43 15.72 17.73
C LYS A 134 4.63 16.65 17.56
N ALA A 135 5.64 16.37 16.73
CA ALA A 135 6.68 17.37 16.45
C ALA A 135 7.42 17.09 15.13
N GLU A 136 7.02 17.77 14.06
CA GLU A 136 7.90 17.99 12.91
C GLU A 136 8.34 19.46 12.89
N PRO A 137 9.63 19.76 12.60
CA PRO A 137 10.03 21.09 12.14
C PRO A 137 9.39 21.34 10.77
N PRO A 138 9.14 22.60 10.36
CA PRO A 138 8.22 22.90 9.27
C PRO A 138 8.87 22.59 7.91
N GLU A 139 8.77 21.34 7.47
CA GLU A 139 8.68 21.09 6.04
C GLU A 139 7.30 21.59 5.62
N LYS A 140 7.28 22.56 4.70
CA LYS A 140 6.09 23.31 4.30
C LYS A 140 5.15 22.42 3.48
N VAL A 141 4.63 21.35 4.07
CA VAL A 141 3.51 20.59 3.54
C VAL A 141 2.34 21.55 3.61
N VAL A 142 1.95 22.06 2.44
CA VAL A 142 0.77 22.92 2.33
C VAL A 142 -0.41 22.08 2.76
N HIS A 143 -0.88 22.29 4.00
CA HIS A 143 -2.22 21.89 4.41
C HIS A 143 -3.18 22.73 3.57
N VAL A 144 -3.59 22.19 2.44
CA VAL A 144 -4.66 22.80 1.69
C VAL A 144 -5.97 22.28 2.26
N ASP A 145 -6.76 23.17 2.86
CA ASP A 145 -8.11 22.87 3.30
C ASP A 145 -9.01 22.66 2.07
N PHE A 146 -9.16 21.40 1.65
CA PHE A 146 -10.09 21.01 0.60
C PHE A 146 -11.42 20.53 1.20
N ARG A 147 -12.42 21.40 1.21
CA ARG A 147 -13.83 20.95 1.06
C ARG A 147 -14.32 21.55 -0.26
N PRO A 148 -14.78 20.72 -1.22
CA PRO A 148 -15.80 19.70 -1.02
C PRO A 148 -15.32 18.27 -1.34
N GLN A 149 -16.00 17.29 -0.73
CA GLN A 149 -15.85 15.86 -1.00
C GLN A 149 -16.42 15.56 -2.40
N ALA A 150 -15.68 14.87 -3.27
CA ALA A 150 -16.18 14.50 -4.59
C ALA A 150 -17.43 13.59 -4.45
N GLN A 151 -18.46 13.85 -5.27
CA GLN A 151 -19.79 13.22 -5.18
C GLN A 151 -19.84 11.82 -5.81
N SER A 152 -18.70 11.18 -6.05
CA SER A 152 -18.66 9.86 -6.65
C SER A 152 -19.17 8.81 -5.66
N ALA A 153 -20.39 8.32 -5.91
CA ALA A 153 -21.02 7.33 -5.05
C ALA A 153 -20.12 6.08 -4.89
N PRO A 154 -20.04 5.47 -3.68
CA PRO A 154 -19.18 4.30 -3.43
C PRO A 154 -19.45 3.10 -4.35
N SER A 155 -20.65 3.03 -4.95
CA SER A 155 -21.07 1.99 -5.88
C SER A 155 -20.53 2.18 -7.31
N THR A 156 -19.93 3.33 -7.64
CA THR A 156 -19.31 3.57 -8.96
C THR A 156 -17.92 2.93 -9.06
N ALA A 157 -17.44 2.70 -10.29
CA ALA A 157 -16.08 2.19 -10.52
C ALA A 157 -15.02 3.10 -9.89
N TRP A 158 -15.16 4.42 -10.05
CA TRP A 158 -14.26 5.39 -9.40
C TRP A 158 -14.42 5.43 -7.89
N GLY A 159 -15.65 5.36 -7.36
CA GLY A 159 -15.90 5.26 -5.92
C GLY A 159 -15.23 4.05 -5.27
N ARG A 160 -15.22 2.90 -5.95
CA ARG A 160 -14.46 1.71 -5.50
C ARG A 160 -12.95 1.90 -5.60
N ALA A 161 -12.45 2.55 -6.65
CA ALA A 161 -11.03 2.89 -6.76
C ALA A 161 -10.59 3.85 -5.64
N LEU A 162 -11.39 4.87 -5.32
CA LEU A 162 -11.18 5.78 -4.19
C LEU A 162 -11.20 5.04 -2.86
N ALA A 163 -12.15 4.12 -2.65
CA ALA A 163 -12.19 3.30 -1.44
C ALA A 163 -10.91 2.47 -1.27
N ARG A 164 -10.38 1.87 -2.35
CA ARG A 164 -9.10 1.14 -2.31
C ARG A 164 -7.92 2.05 -1.98
N LEU A 165 -7.90 3.25 -2.55
CA LEU A 165 -6.87 4.26 -2.22
C LEU A 165 -6.95 4.63 -0.73
N ALA A 166 -8.16 4.86 -0.21
CA ALA A 166 -8.39 5.12 1.21
C ALA A 166 -7.95 3.94 2.09
N GLU A 167 -8.28 2.70 1.74
CA GLU A 167 -7.82 1.52 2.48
C GLU A 167 -6.28 1.39 2.50
N SER A 168 -5.63 1.77 1.41
CA SER A 168 -4.16 1.71 1.31
C SER A 168 -3.46 2.78 2.13
N ASP A 169 -3.97 4.02 2.11
CA ASP A 169 -3.43 5.16 2.81
C ASP A 169 -4.52 6.24 3.00
N PRO A 170 -5.22 6.27 4.15
CA PRO A 170 -6.32 7.21 4.35
C PRO A 170 -5.89 8.66 4.36
N GLU A 171 -4.65 8.95 4.72
CA GLU A 171 -4.19 10.32 4.84
C GLU A 171 -3.81 10.89 3.48
N LEU A 172 -3.09 10.09 2.68
CA LEU A 172 -2.84 10.43 1.28
C LEU A 172 -4.15 10.54 0.50
N HIS A 173 -5.10 9.64 0.75
CA HIS A 173 -6.45 9.75 0.21
C HIS A 173 -7.12 11.06 0.61
N ARG A 174 -7.20 11.37 1.91
CA ARG A 174 -7.86 12.59 2.40
C ARG A 174 -7.25 13.86 1.81
N ASN A 175 -5.92 13.92 1.69
CA ASN A 175 -5.22 15.13 1.28
C ASN A 175 -5.20 15.32 -0.24
N TRP A 176 -5.21 14.24 -1.04
CA TRP A 176 -4.94 14.32 -2.48
C TRP A 176 -5.95 13.63 -3.39
N PHE A 177 -6.60 12.55 -2.94
CA PHE A 177 -7.46 11.74 -3.80
C PHE A 177 -8.95 11.98 -3.56
N ALA A 178 -9.34 12.30 -2.33
CA ALA A 178 -10.74 12.48 -1.93
C ALA A 178 -11.45 13.61 -2.67
N SER A 179 -10.70 14.56 -3.22
CA SER A 179 -11.19 15.68 -4.00
C SER A 179 -11.18 15.43 -5.52
N LEU A 180 -10.66 14.28 -5.98
CA LEU A 180 -10.64 13.93 -7.40
C LEU A 180 -12.01 13.38 -7.81
N ASP A 181 -12.63 14.02 -8.79
CA ASP A 181 -13.94 13.61 -9.30
C ASP A 181 -13.84 12.97 -10.69
N PHE A 182 -14.76 12.05 -10.95
CA PHE A 182 -14.79 11.32 -12.21
C PHE A 182 -15.47 12.15 -13.32
N GLN A 183 -14.77 12.37 -14.43
CA GLN A 183 -15.29 13.09 -15.60
C GLN A 183 -15.66 12.16 -16.75
N GLY A 184 -14.94 11.04 -16.89
CA GLY A 184 -15.26 10.06 -17.93
C GLY A 184 -14.17 9.03 -18.12
N PHE A 185 -14.50 8.00 -18.90
CA PHE A 185 -13.55 6.98 -19.33
C PHE A 185 -13.83 6.64 -20.79
N ASP A 186 -12.87 6.96 -21.67
CA ASP A 186 -12.97 6.68 -23.10
C ASP A 186 -11.62 6.22 -23.66
N ALA A 187 -11.64 5.27 -24.60
CA ALA A 187 -10.46 4.73 -25.29
C ALA A 187 -9.27 4.31 -24.37
N GLY A 188 -9.54 3.91 -23.13
CA GLY A 188 -8.52 3.56 -22.15
C GLY A 188 -7.87 4.75 -21.43
N LEU A 189 -8.44 5.95 -21.56
CA LEU A 189 -8.07 7.16 -20.83
C LEU A 189 -9.11 7.45 -19.74
N LEU A 190 -8.68 7.41 -18.49
CA LEU A 190 -9.49 7.87 -17.35
C LEU A 190 -9.31 9.38 -17.19
N MET A 191 -10.42 10.12 -17.25
CA MET A 191 -10.46 11.57 -17.06
C MET A 191 -11.01 11.88 -15.67
N LEU A 192 -10.19 12.58 -14.88
CA LEU A 192 -10.52 13.05 -13.54
C LEU A 192 -10.42 14.57 -13.49
N SER A 193 -11.20 15.22 -12.65
CA SER A 193 -11.01 16.63 -12.29
C SER A 193 -10.50 16.75 -10.86
N ALA A 194 -9.60 17.70 -10.63
CA ALA A 194 -9.15 18.11 -9.30
C ALA A 194 -9.60 19.54 -9.04
N PRO A 195 -9.84 19.97 -7.78
CA PRO A 195 -10.31 21.32 -7.52
C PRO A 195 -9.25 22.42 -7.77
N SER A 196 -8.00 22.06 -8.07
CA SER A 196 -6.99 23.00 -8.56
C SER A 196 -5.96 22.32 -9.45
N GLY A 197 -5.35 23.10 -10.35
CA GLY A 197 -4.25 22.64 -11.20
C GLY A 197 -3.03 22.18 -10.39
N PHE A 198 -2.82 22.75 -9.20
CA PHE A 198 -1.77 22.32 -8.28
C PHE A 198 -1.98 20.86 -7.83
N ILE A 199 -3.19 20.48 -7.40
CA ILE A 199 -3.49 19.10 -7.02
C ILE A 199 -3.35 18.17 -8.21
N ALA A 200 -3.91 18.55 -9.36
CA ALA A 200 -3.82 17.74 -10.58
C ALA A 200 -2.35 17.42 -10.90
N GLN A 201 -1.49 18.44 -10.90
CA GLN A 201 -0.08 18.29 -11.23
C GLN A 201 0.69 17.54 -10.12
N TYR A 202 0.40 17.80 -8.85
CA TYR A 202 1.05 17.11 -7.73
C TYR A 202 0.73 15.62 -7.74
N VAL A 203 -0.55 15.26 -7.90
CA VAL A 203 -0.98 13.86 -8.02
C VAL A 203 -0.32 13.22 -9.24
N LEU A 204 -0.30 13.88 -10.39
CA LEU A 204 0.34 13.34 -11.60
C LEU A 204 1.84 13.11 -11.41
N ASN A 205 2.55 14.01 -10.72
CA ASN A 205 3.99 13.91 -10.54
C ASN A 205 4.40 12.89 -9.47
N HIS A 206 3.67 12.81 -8.37
CA HIS A 206 4.09 12.05 -7.18
C HIS A 206 3.28 10.78 -6.94
N HIS A 207 2.04 10.73 -7.42
CA HIS A 207 1.08 9.68 -7.06
C HIS A 207 0.34 9.07 -8.26
N ALA A 208 0.68 9.42 -9.50
CA ALA A 208 -0.01 8.93 -10.70
C ALA A 208 -0.11 7.41 -10.73
N ARG A 209 0.97 6.72 -10.38
CA ARG A 209 1.01 5.26 -10.37
C ARG A 209 0.03 4.65 -9.37
N ARG A 210 -0.12 5.25 -8.18
CA ARG A 210 -1.07 4.78 -7.16
C ARG A 210 -2.51 4.90 -7.66
N VAL A 211 -2.84 6.04 -8.26
CA VAL A 211 -4.16 6.29 -8.84
C VAL A 211 -4.44 5.34 -10.00
N GLN A 212 -3.46 5.14 -10.89
CA GLN A 212 -3.59 4.26 -12.04
C GLN A 212 -3.74 2.79 -11.64
N ASP A 213 -2.97 2.31 -10.66
CA ASP A 213 -3.06 0.93 -10.16
C ASP A 213 -4.43 0.66 -9.52
N ALA A 214 -4.92 1.58 -8.68
CA ALA A 214 -6.26 1.45 -8.07
C ALA A 214 -7.37 1.50 -9.12
N ALA A 215 -7.27 2.39 -10.11
CA ALA A 215 -8.24 2.52 -11.19
C ALA A 215 -8.22 1.33 -12.15
N ALA A 216 -7.06 0.73 -12.43
CA ALA A 216 -6.93 -0.39 -13.36
C ALA A 216 -7.70 -1.65 -12.91
N LEU A 217 -8.00 -1.77 -11.62
CA LEU A 217 -8.84 -2.84 -11.06
C LEU A 217 -10.33 -2.65 -11.40
N GLU A 218 -10.76 -1.42 -11.61
CA GLU A 218 -12.17 -1.06 -11.81
C GLU A 218 -12.49 -0.67 -13.26
N PHE A 219 -11.47 -0.25 -14.04
CA PHE A 219 -11.58 0.17 -15.44
C PHE A 219 -10.79 -0.77 -16.35
N PRO A 220 -11.44 -1.83 -16.90
CA PRO A 220 -10.79 -2.73 -17.85
C PRO A 220 -10.26 -1.97 -19.07
N GLY A 221 -8.99 -2.21 -19.42
CA GLY A 221 -8.36 -1.54 -20.56
C GLY A 221 -7.79 -0.15 -20.27
N LEU A 222 -7.73 0.28 -19.01
CA LEU A 222 -7.04 1.51 -18.62
C LEU A 222 -5.58 1.51 -19.09
N ARG A 223 -5.21 2.54 -19.85
CA ARG A 223 -3.86 2.78 -20.38
C ARG A 223 -3.20 4.00 -19.73
N ARG A 224 -3.98 5.05 -19.50
CA ARG A 224 -3.48 6.34 -18.99
C ARG A 224 -4.55 7.03 -18.14
N ILE A 225 -4.11 7.86 -17.21
CA ILE A 225 -4.95 8.80 -16.48
C ILE A 225 -4.66 10.23 -16.94
N HIS A 226 -5.67 11.07 -16.97
CA HIS A 226 -5.57 12.51 -17.11
C HIS A 226 -6.32 13.16 -15.95
N ILE A 227 -5.69 14.15 -15.33
CA ILE A 227 -6.28 14.92 -14.24
C ILE A 227 -6.27 16.39 -14.69
N GLY A 228 -7.45 16.94 -14.93
CA GLY A 228 -7.68 18.34 -15.23
C GLY A 228 -8.04 19.14 -13.98
N ALA A 229 -8.07 20.47 -14.09
CA ALA A 229 -8.66 21.37 -13.10
C ALA A 229 -10.03 21.84 -13.55
#